data_AF-A0A7S1ARP7-F1
#
_entry.id   AF-A0A7S1ARP7-F1
#
_cell.length_a   1.000
_cell.length_b   1.000
_cell.length_c   1.000
_cell.angle_alpha   90.00
_cell.angle_beta   90.00
_cell.angle_gamma   90.00
#
_symmetry.space_group_name_H-M   'P 1'
#
loop_
_entity.id
_entity.type
_entity.pdbx_description
1 polymer ?
#
loop_
_entity_poly.entity_id
_entity_poly.type
_entity_poly.pdbx_seq_one_letter_code
_entity_poly.pdbx_strand_id
1 'polypeptide(L)'
;VITQEKLRSILNIMFLLVFIVIINHYVCCGWYFLGSQPGEGPSWVDAFEVEQSKAYAYTTSLHWSLTQFTPASMEIHPTNTAERVYAVCTLLFAMVVFSSFVSSITASMTQIRHHQNDMEQSCRELRDFFTDKQVSSELYQRIWHHLRHSHWSSRRSVHEKDLKILGDLPENLKSKLRDELHSPVLIKAPFLLRISTNNVHGMSALCYQAVTETTVLPTEELFVDGKMAH
;
A
#
# COMPACT_ATOMS: atom_id res chain seq x y z
N VAL A 1 2.92 -2.95 8.82
CA VAL A 1 2.04 -3.29 7.68
C VAL A 1 1.58 -2.03 6.95
N ILE A 2 0.90 -1.08 7.61
CA ILE A 2 0.46 0.22 7.04
C ILE A 2 1.56 0.98 6.27
N THR A 3 2.76 1.07 6.82
CA THR A 3 3.90 1.75 6.16
C THR A 3 4.37 1.01 4.92
N GLN A 4 4.27 -0.33 4.90
CA GLN A 4 4.68 -1.17 3.78
C GLN A 4 3.68 -1.08 2.62
N GLU A 5 2.37 -1.02 2.91
CA GLU A 5 1.33 -0.84 1.89
C GLU A 5 1.36 0.55 1.26
N LYS A 6 1.56 1.59 2.08
CA LYS A 6 1.79 2.96 1.59
C LYS A 6 3.05 3.03 0.73
N LEU A 7 4.14 2.42 1.17
CA LEU A 7 5.39 2.37 0.42
C LEU A 7 5.19 1.66 -0.93
N ARG A 8 4.53 0.50 -0.95
CA ARG A 8 4.22 -0.23 -2.19
C ARG A 8 3.39 0.62 -3.17
N SER A 9 2.37 1.31 -2.67
CA SER A 9 1.52 2.19 -3.49
C SER A 9 2.30 3.34 -4.10
N ILE A 10 3.15 4.01 -3.30
CA ILE A 10 4.03 5.08 -3.78
C ILE A 10 5.02 4.56 -4.82
N LEU A 11 5.65 3.41 -4.57
CA LEU A 11 6.59 2.79 -5.51
C LEU A 11 5.92 2.47 -6.86
N ASN A 12 4.69 1.96 -6.84
CA ASN A 12 3.94 1.69 -8.07
C ASN A 12 3.66 2.97 -8.86
N ILE A 13 3.25 4.05 -8.20
CA ILE A 13 3.03 5.36 -8.86
C ILE A 13 4.35 5.89 -9.44
N MET A 14 5.44 5.80 -8.68
CA MET A 14 6.77 6.23 -9.14
C MET A 14 7.25 5.45 -10.35
N PHE A 15 7.06 4.13 -10.35
CA PHE A 15 7.37 3.27 -11.50
C PHE A 15 6.56 3.68 -12.74
N LEU A 16 5.27 3.96 -12.56
CA LEU A 16 4.40 4.39 -13.65
C LEU A 16 4.78 5.78 -14.21
N LEU A 17 5.20 6.71 -13.35
CA LEU A 17 5.74 8.01 -13.78
C LEU A 17 7.00 7.86 -14.62
N VAL A 18 7.95 7.02 -14.18
CA VAL A 18 9.18 6.73 -14.93
C VAL A 18 8.84 6.11 -16.29
N PHE A 19 7.89 5.17 -16.32
CA PHE A 19 7.40 4.56 -17.55
C PHE A 19 6.81 5.59 -18.52
N ILE A 20 6.00 6.54 -18.04
CA ILE A 20 5.43 7.64 -18.85
C ILE A 20 6.54 8.52 -19.44
N VAL A 21 7.57 8.87 -18.65
CA VAL A 21 8.71 9.67 -19.12
C VAL A 21 9.48 8.95 -20.23
N ILE A 22 9.75 7.66 -20.04
CA ILE A 22 10.46 6.83 -21.03
C ILE A 22 9.65 6.75 -22.32
N ILE A 23 8.35 6.49 -22.25
CA ILE A 23 7.52 6.45 -23.47
C ILE A 23 7.47 7.81 -24.16
N ASN A 24 7.30 8.90 -23.41
CA ASN A 24 7.30 10.24 -24.00
C ASN A 24 8.59 10.56 -24.73
N HIS A 25 9.74 10.09 -24.23
CA HIS A 25 11.00 10.18 -24.95
C HIS A 25 10.98 9.46 -26.30
N TYR A 26 10.44 8.23 -26.37
CA TYR A 26 10.34 7.51 -27.63
C TYR A 26 9.32 8.14 -28.59
N VAL A 27 8.17 8.58 -28.06
CA VAL A 27 7.11 9.24 -28.85
C VAL A 27 7.61 10.57 -29.41
N CYS A 28 8.34 11.36 -28.63
CA CYS A 28 8.88 12.63 -29.11
C CYS A 28 10.00 12.42 -30.14
N CYS A 29 10.88 11.44 -29.94
CA CYS A 29 11.90 11.09 -30.91
C CYS A 29 11.27 10.59 -32.22
N GLY A 30 10.21 9.79 -32.16
CA GLY A 30 9.44 9.37 -33.33
C GLY A 30 8.76 10.53 -34.05
N TRP A 31 8.18 11.47 -33.30
CA TRP A 31 7.56 12.68 -33.84
C TRP A 31 8.55 13.57 -34.59
N TYR A 32 9.73 13.79 -33.99
CA TYR A 32 10.82 14.54 -34.62
C TYR A 32 11.40 13.81 -35.83
N PHE A 33 11.60 12.50 -35.73
CA PHE A 33 12.08 11.70 -36.84
C PHE A 33 11.15 11.78 -38.03
N LEU A 34 9.83 11.66 -37.81
CA LEU A 34 8.81 11.74 -38.85
C LEU A 34 8.79 13.12 -39.53
N GLY A 35 8.89 14.20 -38.75
CA GLY A 35 8.97 15.56 -39.30
C GLY A 35 10.29 15.88 -39.99
N SER A 36 11.37 15.14 -39.69
CA SER A 36 12.68 15.33 -40.34
C SER A 36 12.83 14.55 -41.65
N GLN A 37 11.88 13.67 -42.01
CA GLN A 37 11.94 12.93 -43.27
C GLN A 37 11.41 13.78 -44.43
N PRO A 38 12.06 13.74 -45.60
CA PRO A 38 11.51 14.37 -46.80
C PRO A 38 10.21 13.67 -47.20
N GLY A 39 9.11 14.41 -47.30
CA GLY A 39 7.78 13.90 -47.60
C GLY A 39 7.03 14.68 -48.68
N GLU A 40 5.80 14.25 -48.97
CA GLU A 40 4.88 14.94 -49.87
C GLU A 40 4.26 16.17 -49.18
N GLY A 41 5.05 17.24 -48.99
CA GLY A 41 4.61 18.52 -48.43
C GLY A 41 5.39 18.97 -47.18
N PRO A 42 5.14 20.19 -46.69
CA PRO A 42 5.82 20.73 -45.52
C PRO A 42 5.47 19.91 -44.27
N SER A 43 6.48 19.48 -43.53
CA SER A 43 6.34 18.86 -42.22
C SER A 43 6.01 19.89 -41.14
N TRP A 44 5.68 19.43 -39.92
CA TRP A 44 5.59 20.33 -38.77
C TRP A 44 6.93 21.02 -38.47
N VAL A 45 8.07 20.40 -38.81
CA VAL A 45 9.39 21.03 -38.62
C VAL A 45 9.56 22.20 -39.57
N ASP A 46 9.15 22.02 -40.83
CA ASP A 46 9.20 23.05 -41.88
C ASP A 46 8.19 24.18 -41.62
N ALA A 47 6.96 23.82 -41.29
CA ALA A 47 5.85 24.77 -41.15
C ALA A 47 5.98 25.71 -39.94
N PHE A 48 6.69 25.25 -38.90
CA PHE A 48 6.94 26.04 -37.70
C PHE A 48 8.37 26.60 -37.66
N GLU A 49 9.12 26.51 -38.77
CA GLU A 49 10.49 27.01 -38.91
C GLU A 49 11.35 26.66 -37.69
N VAL A 50 11.33 25.39 -37.28
CA VAL A 50 12.01 24.91 -36.07
C VAL A 50 13.52 24.84 -36.33
N GLU A 51 14.14 26.00 -36.54
CA GLU A 51 15.57 26.18 -36.73
C GLU A 51 16.22 26.80 -35.49
N GLN A 52 17.33 26.17 -35.08
CA GLN A 52 18.59 26.74 -34.56
C GLN A 52 19.24 25.90 -33.44
N SER A 53 18.53 24.93 -32.84
CA SER A 53 19.13 24.06 -31.82
C SER A 53 18.47 22.68 -31.74
N LYS A 54 19.28 21.61 -31.72
CA LYS A 54 18.83 20.24 -31.43
C LYS A 54 18.11 20.16 -30.08
N ALA A 55 18.51 20.97 -29.11
CA ALA A 55 17.85 21.02 -27.81
C ALA A 55 16.45 21.61 -27.94
N TYR A 56 16.27 22.69 -28.70
CA TYR A 56 14.96 23.31 -28.93
C TYR A 56 14.00 22.32 -29.62
N ALA A 57 14.46 21.70 -30.71
CA ALA A 57 13.68 20.68 -31.42
C ALA A 57 13.27 19.50 -30.53
N TYR A 58 14.19 19.02 -29.69
CA TYR A 58 13.90 17.96 -28.72
C TYR A 58 12.87 18.41 -27.68
N THR A 59 13.07 19.55 -27.03
CA THR A 59 12.16 20.04 -25.98
C THR A 59 10.77 20.35 -26.53
N THR A 60 10.70 20.84 -27.76
CA THR A 60 9.46 21.12 -28.48
C THR A 60 8.71 19.83 -28.83
N SER A 61 9.42 18.82 -29.35
CA SER A 61 8.85 17.49 -29.62
C SER A 61 8.39 16.80 -28.33
N LEU A 62 9.17 16.93 -27.24
CA LEU A 62 8.85 16.38 -25.93
C LEU A 62 7.61 17.04 -25.34
N HIS A 63 7.50 18.38 -25.45
CA HIS A 63 6.31 19.11 -25.03
C HIS A 63 5.08 18.65 -25.82
N TRP A 64 5.18 18.53 -27.15
CA TRP A 64 4.10 17.99 -27.98
C TRP A 64 3.69 16.59 -27.53
N SER A 65 4.65 15.69 -27.30
CA SER A 65 4.37 14.33 -26.81
C SER A 65 3.64 14.37 -25.47
N LEU A 66 4.11 15.17 -24.51
CA LEU A 66 3.50 15.29 -23.18
C LEU A 66 2.05 15.78 -23.28
N THR A 67 1.76 16.74 -24.16
CA THR A 67 0.38 17.23 -24.36
C THR A 67 -0.59 16.16 -24.88
N GLN A 68 -0.09 15.07 -25.49
CA GLN A 68 -0.93 13.94 -25.90
C GLN A 68 -1.34 13.07 -24.69
N PHE A 69 -0.49 12.98 -23.65
CA PHE A 69 -0.75 12.19 -22.44
C PHE A 69 -1.45 12.98 -21.35
N THR A 70 -1.14 14.27 -21.23
CA THR A 70 -1.81 15.20 -20.34
C THR A 70 -2.52 16.23 -21.22
N PRO A 71 -3.84 16.12 -21.43
CA PRO A 71 -4.58 17.02 -22.31
C PRO A 71 -4.21 18.47 -22.04
N ALA A 72 -3.46 19.06 -22.96
CA ALA A 72 -2.94 20.41 -22.89
C ALA A 72 -2.90 20.99 -24.30
N SER A 73 -2.94 22.31 -24.40
CA SER A 73 -2.84 22.98 -25.70
C SER A 73 -1.39 23.05 -26.16
N MET A 74 -1.16 22.78 -27.44
CA MET A 74 0.11 22.95 -28.13
C MET A 74 -0.16 23.67 -29.47
N GLU A 75 0.71 24.60 -29.84
CA GLU A 75 0.62 25.31 -31.13
C GLU A 75 1.01 24.38 -32.30
N ILE A 76 1.91 23.44 -32.05
CA ILE A 76 2.40 22.48 -33.04
C ILE A 76 1.36 21.40 -33.31
N HIS A 77 1.06 21.23 -34.59
CA HIS A 77 0.09 20.27 -35.06
C HIS A 77 0.59 19.57 -36.35
N PRO A 78 0.13 18.34 -36.61
CA PRO A 78 0.44 17.62 -37.84
C PRO A 78 -0.01 18.39 -39.09
N THR A 79 0.90 18.57 -40.04
CA THR A 79 0.67 19.31 -41.30
C THR A 79 0.45 18.40 -42.51
N ASN A 80 0.86 17.14 -42.42
CA ASN A 80 0.65 16.13 -43.46
C ASN A 80 -0.08 14.87 -42.94
N THR A 81 -0.48 13.99 -43.87
CA THR A 81 -1.26 12.78 -43.55
C THR A 81 -0.50 11.81 -42.66
N ALA A 82 0.80 11.62 -42.88
CA ALA A 82 1.61 10.67 -42.09
C ALA A 82 1.73 11.13 -40.63
N GLU A 83 2.01 12.41 -40.42
CA GLU A 83 2.02 13.04 -39.10
C GLU A 83 0.64 12.97 -38.42
N ARG A 84 -0.44 13.18 -39.19
CA ARG A 84 -1.81 13.08 -38.66
C ARG A 84 -2.12 11.67 -38.18
N VAL A 85 -1.74 10.64 -38.94
CA VAL A 85 -1.90 9.24 -38.54
C VAL A 85 -1.08 8.94 -37.29
N TYR A 86 0.17 9.38 -37.25
CA TYR A 86 1.02 9.23 -36.06
C TYR A 86 0.38 9.88 -34.83
N ALA A 87 -0.08 11.12 -34.93
CA ALA A 87 -0.73 11.85 -33.86
C ALA A 87 -2.00 11.13 -33.34
N VAL A 88 -2.85 10.62 -34.24
CA VAL A 88 -4.05 9.86 -33.84
C VAL A 88 -3.68 8.56 -33.10
N CYS A 89 -2.69 7.82 -33.60
CA CYS A 89 -2.20 6.62 -32.94
C CYS A 89 -1.61 6.92 -31.55
N THR A 90 -0.81 7.99 -31.44
CA THR A 90 -0.25 8.46 -30.17
C THR A 90 -1.35 8.86 -29.20
N LEU A 91 -2.39 9.58 -29.64
CA LEU A 91 -3.51 9.98 -28.79
C LEU A 91 -4.29 8.78 -28.24
N LEU A 92 -4.61 7.79 -29.08
CA LEU A 92 -5.30 6.57 -28.65
C LEU A 92 -4.47 5.80 -27.62
N PHE A 93 -3.18 5.66 -27.87
CA PHE A 93 -2.24 5.03 -26.94
C PHE A 93 -2.15 5.81 -25.62
N ALA A 94 -2.00 7.14 -25.71
CA ALA A 94 -1.88 8.02 -24.55
C ALA A 94 -3.14 8.01 -23.68
N MET A 95 -4.33 7.92 -24.27
CA MET A 95 -5.59 7.77 -23.55
C MET A 95 -5.62 6.51 -22.67
N VAL A 96 -5.12 5.38 -23.17
CA VAL A 96 -5.04 4.12 -22.41
C VAL A 96 -4.04 4.23 -21.25
N VAL A 97 -2.85 4.79 -21.51
CA VAL A 97 -1.81 4.97 -20.49
C VAL A 97 -2.28 5.94 -19.40
N PHE A 98 -2.85 7.08 -19.77
CA PHE A 98 -3.33 8.09 -18.84
C PHE A 98 -4.49 7.56 -17.98
N SER A 99 -5.43 6.82 -18.58
CA SER A 99 -6.53 6.18 -17.84
C SER A 99 -6.00 5.19 -16.80
N SER A 100 -4.97 4.41 -17.15
CA SER A 100 -4.31 3.47 -16.25
C SER A 100 -3.57 4.18 -15.11
N PHE A 101 -2.94 5.32 -15.41
CA PHE A 101 -2.28 6.17 -14.43
C PHE A 101 -3.25 6.75 -13.40
N VAL A 102 -4.34 7.38 -13.86
CA VAL A 102 -5.39 7.89 -12.97
C VAL A 102 -5.99 6.77 -12.13
N SER A 103 -6.27 5.60 -12.73
CA SER A 103 -6.81 4.44 -12.02
C SER A 103 -5.88 3.94 -10.91
N SER A 104 -4.57 3.91 -11.17
CA SER A 104 -3.56 3.48 -10.18
C SER A 104 -3.46 4.44 -8.99
N ILE A 105 -3.54 5.76 -9.25
CA ILE A 105 -3.60 6.77 -8.19
C ILE A 105 -4.88 6.63 -7.38
N THR A 106 -6.03 6.52 -8.05
CA THR A 106 -7.33 6.38 -7.38
C THR A 106 -7.38 5.12 -6.53
N ALA A 107 -6.89 3.99 -7.03
CA ALA A 107 -6.81 2.74 -6.26
C ALA A 107 -5.91 2.90 -5.03
N SER A 108 -4.74 3.52 -5.19
CA SER A 108 -3.82 3.79 -4.08
C SER A 108 -4.43 4.71 -3.02
N MET A 109 -5.10 5.79 -3.44
CA MET A 109 -5.83 6.68 -2.53
C MET A 109 -6.98 5.97 -1.82
N THR A 110 -7.70 5.11 -2.54
CA THR A 110 -8.81 4.33 -2.00
C THR A 110 -8.32 3.34 -0.95
N GLN A 111 -7.19 2.66 -1.16
CA GLN A 111 -6.57 1.80 -0.15
C GLN A 111 -6.16 2.56 1.10
N ILE A 112 -5.54 3.74 0.95
CA ILE A 112 -5.17 4.61 2.07
C ILE A 112 -6.42 5.05 2.86
N ARG A 113 -7.50 5.41 2.15
CA ARG A 113 -8.76 5.82 2.76
C ARG A 113 -9.50 4.67 3.43
N HIS A 114 -9.52 3.46 2.85
CA HIS A 114 -10.11 2.29 3.49
C HIS A 114 -9.51 2.04 4.87
N HIS A 115 -8.17 2.09 4.98
CA HIS A 115 -7.52 1.91 6.27
C HIS A 115 -7.90 3.00 7.30
N GLN A 116 -8.16 4.23 6.87
CA GLN A 116 -8.63 5.30 7.76
C GLN A 116 -10.11 5.12 8.13
N ASN A 117 -10.91 4.67 7.16
CA ASN A 117 -12.35 4.54 7.29
C ASN A 117 -12.77 3.39 8.21
N ASP A 118 -12.02 2.29 8.31
CA ASP A 118 -12.41 1.15 9.17
C ASP A 118 -12.54 1.54 10.65
N MET A 119 -11.65 2.41 11.13
CA MET A 119 -11.74 2.97 12.48
C MET A 119 -12.97 3.86 12.61
N GLU A 120 -13.12 4.85 11.72
CA GLU A 120 -14.26 5.75 11.77
C GLU A 120 -15.60 5.01 11.64
N GLN A 121 -15.65 3.94 10.87
CA GLN A 121 -16.82 3.11 10.67
C GLN A 121 -17.18 2.36 11.95
N SER A 122 -16.21 1.68 12.57
CA SER A 122 -16.40 1.01 13.87
C SER A 122 -16.87 2.00 14.94
N CYS A 123 -16.33 3.22 14.91
CA CYS A 123 -16.73 4.29 15.81
C CYS A 123 -18.15 4.79 15.58
N ARG A 124 -18.58 4.91 14.32
CA ARG A 124 -19.96 5.27 13.96
C ARG A 124 -20.94 4.20 14.43
N GLU A 125 -20.69 2.94 14.13
CA GLU A 125 -21.54 1.81 14.51
C GLU A 125 -21.73 1.72 16.03
N LEU A 126 -20.64 1.90 16.79
CA LEU A 126 -20.69 1.90 18.25
C LEU A 126 -21.54 3.06 18.79
N ARG A 127 -21.35 4.27 18.26
CA ARG A 127 -22.15 5.45 18.65
C ARG A 127 -23.63 5.24 18.35
N ASP A 128 -23.94 4.68 17.18
CA ASP A 128 -25.31 4.46 16.75
C ASP A 128 -26.00 3.41 17.65
N PHE A 129 -25.30 2.32 18.00
CA PHE A 129 -25.77 1.33 18.98
C PHE A 129 -26.08 1.93 20.36
N PHE A 130 -25.16 2.74 20.89
CA PHE A 130 -25.35 3.36 22.21
C PHE A 130 -26.47 4.39 22.23
N THR A 131 -26.67 5.09 21.11
CA THR A 131 -27.78 6.03 20.93
C THR A 131 -29.12 5.27 20.89
N ASP A 132 -29.20 4.17 20.14
CA ASP A 132 -30.39 3.30 20.07
C ASP A 132 -30.77 2.71 21.44
N LYS A 133 -29.77 2.29 22.22
CA LYS A 133 -29.97 1.71 23.57
C LYS A 133 -30.06 2.74 24.69
N GLN A 134 -30.04 4.03 24.40
CA GLN A 134 -30.09 5.13 25.38
C GLN A 134 -29.11 4.96 26.55
N VAL A 135 -27.88 4.57 26.25
CA VAL A 135 -26.85 4.42 27.28
C VAL A 135 -26.39 5.80 27.78
N SER A 136 -26.14 5.93 29.08
CA SER A 136 -25.71 7.19 29.67
C SER A 136 -24.38 7.67 29.07
N SER A 137 -24.27 8.98 28.83
CA SER A 137 -23.09 9.61 28.23
C SER A 137 -21.80 9.33 29.02
N GLU A 138 -21.91 9.17 30.35
CA GLU A 138 -20.77 8.84 31.21
C GLU A 138 -20.25 7.42 30.94
N LEU A 139 -21.14 6.44 30.83
CA LEU A 139 -20.76 5.06 30.53
C LEU A 139 -20.21 4.95 29.10
N TYR A 140 -20.84 5.64 28.14
CA TYR A 140 -20.33 5.75 26.77
C TYR A 140 -18.90 6.29 26.72
N GLN A 141 -18.62 7.41 27.42
CA GLN A 141 -17.28 7.99 27.41
C GLN A 141 -16.23 7.06 28.03
N ARG A 142 -16.58 6.35 29.12
CA ARG A 142 -15.69 5.35 29.72
C ARG A 142 -15.39 4.19 28.75
N ILE A 143 -16.43 3.62 28.13
CA ILE A 143 -16.28 2.52 27.16
C ILE A 143 -15.49 2.99 25.92
N TRP A 144 -15.78 4.17 25.41
CA TRP A 144 -15.10 4.75 24.26
C TRP A 144 -13.62 5.02 24.52
N HIS A 145 -13.31 5.65 25.66
CA HIS A 145 -11.93 5.90 26.07
C HIS A 145 -11.14 4.59 26.20
N HIS A 146 -11.79 3.57 26.77
CA HIS A 146 -11.24 2.23 26.91
C HIS A 146 -10.99 1.55 25.55
N LEU A 147 -11.96 1.56 24.63
CA LEU A 147 -11.81 0.97 23.29
C LEU A 147 -10.75 1.70 22.45
N ARG A 148 -10.65 3.03 22.57
CA ARG A 148 -9.64 3.84 21.88
C ARG A 148 -8.22 3.52 22.32
N HIS A 149 -8.00 3.30 23.61
CA HIS A 149 -6.69 2.91 24.11
C HIS A 149 -6.37 1.44 23.83
N SER A 150 -7.32 0.52 24.04
CA SER A 150 -7.09 -0.92 23.91
C SER A 150 -6.97 -1.39 22.46
N HIS A 151 -7.92 -1.00 21.61
CA HIS A 151 -8.15 -1.63 20.31
C HIS A 151 -7.52 -0.86 19.14
N TRP A 152 -7.29 0.44 19.35
CA TRP A 152 -6.96 1.39 18.28
C TRP A 152 -5.62 2.12 18.46
N SER A 153 -5.05 2.14 19.67
CA SER A 153 -3.74 2.77 19.93
C SER A 153 -2.57 1.79 20.03
N SER A 154 -2.83 0.53 20.40
CA SER A 154 -1.81 -0.51 20.41
C SER A 154 -1.67 -1.10 19.01
N ARG A 155 -0.43 -1.22 18.50
CA ARG A 155 -0.14 -2.11 17.36
C ARG A 155 -0.81 -3.44 17.66
N ARG A 156 -1.83 -3.81 16.87
CA ARG A 156 -2.54 -5.10 16.92
C ARG A 156 -1.53 -6.19 17.29
N SER A 157 -1.57 -6.67 18.54
CA SER A 157 -0.83 -7.88 18.90
C SER A 157 -1.56 -8.98 18.16
N VAL A 158 -1.02 -9.35 17.01
CA VAL A 158 -1.61 -10.40 16.18
C VAL A 158 -1.27 -11.70 16.88
N HIS A 159 -2.28 -12.35 17.45
CA HIS A 159 -2.07 -13.63 18.10
C HIS A 159 -1.85 -14.72 17.05
N GLU A 160 -1.08 -15.74 17.41
CA GLU A 160 -0.86 -16.92 16.56
C GLU A 160 -2.19 -17.56 16.10
N LYS A 161 -3.19 -17.59 16.99
CA LYS A 161 -4.54 -18.12 16.72
C LYS A 161 -5.31 -17.36 15.63
N ASP A 162 -4.97 -16.08 15.40
CA ASP A 162 -5.64 -15.25 14.40
C ASP A 162 -5.06 -15.47 12.99
N LEU A 163 -3.91 -16.12 12.89
CA LEU A 163 -3.20 -16.39 11.65
C LEU A 163 -3.52 -17.79 11.13
N LYS A 164 -4.63 -17.92 10.37
CA LYS A 164 -5.06 -19.18 9.75
C LYS A 164 -3.95 -19.89 8.96
N ILE A 165 -3.06 -19.12 8.31
CA ILE A 165 -1.93 -19.63 7.52
C ILE A 165 -0.88 -20.38 8.36
N LEU A 166 -0.78 -20.11 9.66
CA LEU A 166 0.08 -20.88 10.56
C LEU A 166 -0.49 -22.27 10.83
N GLY A 167 -1.81 -22.46 10.65
CA GLY A 167 -2.46 -23.77 10.74
C GLY A 167 -1.98 -24.74 9.66
N ASP A 168 -1.61 -24.24 8.48
CA ASP A 168 -1.16 -25.03 7.33
C ASP A 168 0.32 -25.47 7.45
N LEU A 169 1.05 -24.94 8.44
CA LEU A 169 2.45 -25.24 8.65
C LEU A 169 2.63 -26.69 9.17
N PRO A 170 3.62 -27.45 8.66
CA PRO A 170 4.01 -28.74 9.23
C PRO A 170 4.28 -28.67 10.74
N GLU A 171 3.90 -29.70 11.50
CA GLU A 171 3.99 -29.70 12.96
C GLU A 171 5.41 -29.50 13.50
N ASN A 172 6.42 -30.00 12.79
CA ASN A 172 7.83 -29.78 13.13
C ASN A 172 8.25 -28.31 13.00
N LEU A 173 7.64 -27.55 12.08
CA LEU A 173 7.88 -26.11 11.93
C LEU A 173 7.09 -25.28 12.94
N LYS A 174 5.85 -25.69 13.28
CA LYS A 174 5.07 -25.06 14.36
C LYS A 174 5.77 -25.19 15.71
N SER A 175 6.27 -26.39 16.03
CA SER A 175 7.02 -26.66 17.26
C SER A 175 8.28 -25.77 17.35
N LYS A 176 9.08 -25.71 16.29
CA LYS A 176 10.26 -24.82 16.26
C LYS A 176 9.91 -23.33 16.38
N LEU A 177 8.83 -22.89 15.74
CA LEU A 177 8.38 -21.50 15.81
C LEU A 177 7.97 -21.13 17.24
N ARG A 178 7.18 -21.97 17.91
CA ARG A 178 6.77 -21.76 19.31
C ARG A 178 7.94 -21.82 20.29
N ASP A 179 8.91 -22.69 20.03
CA ASP A 179 10.15 -22.75 20.81
C ASP A 179 10.91 -21.42 20.75
N GLU A 180 11.09 -20.87 19.55
CA GLU A 180 11.78 -19.60 19.34
C GLU A 180 11.02 -18.40 19.96
N LEU A 181 9.69 -18.41 19.88
CA LEU A 181 8.82 -17.36 20.43
C LEU A 181 8.81 -17.37 21.97
N HIS A 182 8.64 -18.55 22.59
CA HIS A 182 8.32 -18.66 24.01
C HIS A 182 9.54 -18.96 24.88
N SER A 183 10.54 -19.69 24.37
CA SER A 183 11.73 -20.07 25.15
C SER A 183 12.44 -18.86 25.78
N PRO A 184 12.71 -17.74 25.07
CA PRO A 184 13.39 -16.57 25.66
C PRO A 184 12.59 -15.90 26.80
N VAL A 185 11.28 -16.07 26.83
CA VAL A 185 10.40 -15.55 27.90
C VAL A 185 10.40 -16.50 29.08
N LEU A 186 10.27 -17.81 28.83
CA LEU A 186 10.21 -18.85 29.85
C LEU A 186 11.52 -18.97 30.64
N ILE A 187 12.68 -18.89 29.98
CA ILE A 187 13.99 -19.00 30.66
C ILE A 187 14.30 -17.85 31.61
N LYS A 188 13.51 -16.76 31.61
CA LYS A 188 13.62 -15.70 32.63
C LYS A 188 13.21 -16.21 34.02
N ALA A 189 12.37 -17.24 34.09
CA ALA A 189 12.03 -17.88 35.35
C ALA A 189 13.12 -18.91 35.74
N PRO A 190 13.74 -18.80 36.94
CA PRO A 190 14.86 -19.66 37.33
C PRO A 190 14.56 -21.17 37.29
N PHE A 191 13.31 -21.57 37.56
CA PHE A 191 12.90 -22.97 37.50
C PHE A 191 12.87 -23.51 36.06
N LEU A 192 12.36 -22.70 35.12
CA LEU A 192 12.26 -23.05 33.70
C LEU A 192 13.62 -23.03 33.02
N LEU A 193 14.50 -22.12 33.42
CA LEU A 193 15.90 -22.13 32.97
C LEU A 193 16.56 -23.48 33.29
N ARG A 194 16.38 -23.98 34.52
CA ARG A 194 16.95 -25.27 34.93
C ARG A 194 16.35 -26.45 34.16
N ILE A 195 15.06 -26.38 33.80
CA ILE A 195 14.41 -27.38 32.94
C ILE A 195 14.98 -27.31 31.52
N SER A 196 15.21 -26.10 30.97
CA SER A 196 15.78 -25.92 29.63
C SER A 196 17.16 -26.54 29.48
N THR A 197 18.00 -26.43 30.51
CA THR A 197 19.37 -26.96 30.50
C THR A 197 19.43 -28.48 30.70
N ASN A 198 18.46 -29.05 31.41
CA ASN A 198 18.42 -30.50 31.68
C ASN A 198 17.61 -31.29 30.65
N ASN A 199 16.59 -30.69 30.03
CA ASN A 199 15.69 -31.38 29.11
C ASN A 199 15.18 -30.43 28.01
N VAL A 200 15.93 -30.38 26.91
CA VAL A 200 15.59 -29.57 25.73
C VAL A 200 14.24 -29.99 25.13
N HIS A 201 13.94 -31.30 25.08
CA HIS A 201 12.65 -31.81 24.57
C HIS A 201 11.48 -31.44 25.48
N GLY A 202 11.69 -31.46 26.81
CA GLY A 202 10.69 -31.04 27.78
C GLY A 202 10.37 -29.56 27.68
N MET A 203 11.39 -28.71 27.46
CA MET A 203 11.18 -27.29 27.20
C MET A 203 10.41 -27.06 25.90
N SER A 204 10.76 -27.79 24.83
CA SER A 204 10.05 -27.70 23.55
C SER A 204 8.58 -28.10 23.65
N ALA A 205 8.29 -29.18 24.38
CA ALA A 205 6.92 -29.61 24.65
C ALA A 205 6.15 -28.56 25.47
N LEU A 206 6.81 -27.91 26.43
CA LEU A 206 6.21 -26.86 27.26
C LEU A 206 5.87 -25.62 26.44
N CYS A 207 6.79 -25.15 25.58
CA CYS A 207 6.55 -24.06 24.64
C CYS A 207 5.39 -24.37 23.69
N TYR A 208 5.29 -25.61 23.20
CA TYR A 208 4.27 -25.98 22.23
C TYR A 208 2.89 -26.23 22.85
N GLN A 209 2.80 -26.89 24.00
CA GLN A 209 1.52 -27.36 24.58
C GLN A 209 1.00 -26.52 25.75
N ALA A 210 1.88 -25.87 26.51
CA ALA A 210 1.51 -25.28 27.80
C ALA A 210 1.50 -23.73 27.79
N VAL A 211 1.94 -23.09 26.72
CA VAL A 211 1.96 -21.63 26.60
C VAL A 211 0.80 -21.16 25.71
N THR A 212 0.07 -20.18 26.22
CA THR A 212 -0.98 -19.47 25.47
C THR A 212 -0.79 -17.97 25.61
N GLU A 213 -0.95 -17.26 24.51
CA GLU A 213 -0.93 -15.79 24.53
C GLU A 213 -2.32 -15.22 24.79
N THR A 214 -2.41 -14.39 25.83
CA THR A 214 -3.59 -13.61 26.16
C THR A 214 -3.20 -12.15 26.26
N THR A 215 -3.91 -11.29 25.54
CA THR A 215 -3.79 -9.84 25.71
C THR A 215 -4.75 -9.40 26.80
N VAL A 216 -4.21 -8.79 27.85
CA VAL A 216 -4.97 -8.27 29.00
C VAL A 216 -4.89 -6.76 28.95
N LEU A 217 -6.01 -6.08 29.19
CA LEU A 217 -6.05 -4.63 29.15
C LEU A 217 -5.56 -4.04 30.47
N PRO A 218 -4.93 -2.85 30.50
CA PRO A 218 -4.41 -2.25 31.73
C PRO A 218 -5.42 -2.05 32.86
N THR A 219 -6.72 -2.07 32.55
CA THR A 219 -7.82 -1.94 33.51
C THR A 219 -8.53 -3.26 33.82
N GLU A 220 -8.03 -4.37 33.28
CA GLU A 220 -8.61 -5.70 33.46
C GLU A 220 -7.82 -6.43 34.55
N GLU A 221 -8.53 -6.88 35.60
CA GLU A 221 -7.91 -7.64 36.70
C GLU A 221 -7.70 -9.09 36.26
N LEU A 222 -6.43 -9.46 36.04
CA LEU A 222 -6.06 -10.81 35.60
C LEU A 222 -6.35 -11.88 36.67
N PHE A 223 -6.23 -11.49 37.94
CA PHE A 223 -6.52 -12.34 39.09
C PHE A 223 -7.37 -11.57 40.07
N VAL A 224 -8.50 -12.16 40.47
CA VAL A 224 -9.43 -11.58 41.44
C VAL A 224 -9.46 -12.48 42.66
N ASP A 225 -9.36 -11.90 43.84
CA ASP A 225 -9.38 -12.66 45.09
C ASP A 225 -10.69 -13.47 45.22
N GLY A 226 -10.57 -14.72 45.67
CA GLY A 226 -11.68 -15.66 45.77
C GLY A 226 -12.20 -16.25 44.45
N LYS A 227 -11.59 -15.95 43.29
CA LYS A 227 -11.92 -16.59 42.00
C LYS A 227 -10.81 -17.56 41.57
N MET A 228 -11.20 -18.64 40.90
CA MET A 228 -10.25 -19.56 40.26
C MET A 228 -9.49 -18.83 39.16
N ALA A 229 -8.17 -18.99 39.15
CA ALA A 229 -7.33 -18.56 38.04
C ALA A 229 -7.67 -19.40 36.81
N HIS A 230 -7.97 -18.74 35.69
CA HIS A 230 -8.23 -19.34 34.39
C HIS A 230 -6.98 -19.29 33.52
#